data_AF-A0A9P3LJ67-F1
#
_entry.id   AF-A0A9P3LJ67-F1
#
_cell.length_a   1.000
_cell.length_b   1.000
_cell.length_c   1.000
_cell.angle_alpha   90.00
_cell.angle_beta   90.00
_cell.angle_gamma   90.00
#
_symmetry.space_group_name_H-M   'P 1'
#
loop_
_entity.id
_entity.type
_entity.pdbx_description
1 polymer ?
#
loop_
_entity_poly.entity_id
_entity_poly.type
_entity_poly.pdbx_seq_one_letter_code
_entity_poly.pdbx_strand_id
1 'polypeptide(L)'
;MQPHDPLKGSESNAAFAHYEARIRTLTHLLDKYPCRIPISNLDPEDLEENEELRFYYYLATLLTTGSLDQNCAVTAVLLPGLVRCIIVHTGRARQDNVHAQAPHTPAQVHRVQERAIDIQTLGSLPSDSATIDFETHAADLLHALRTFHDTLHDESQPSPYWHFLRFIVRRCHSKIAERMQNGERIWKRHPMAVLSDWHPNGAHFEREEFSIHHQILEATISLYGLTPASEQGDRKTFYVDSDNVGQWAQITCALYGMLEKRLFTPYFEGTEIKVMPRGTMDVDSIHVVADYLDTFSVLLDLPPIQAILTHKSYTEMLEPARTVDASAAAHEQPVPNPKPTPKHAGPDGGVPSDEARRREVETEGEHVYRYLRAIVSWVSAILAVAQHDVFRNHVPVEVYHVHLPSETTSEFSALNSVRQDILGRYSEDTPAARRAQAFFDVQQRRRRPLTDSIHAESALLGILVDETKEALPDVRRIFEHNGHTFKDVGSIFPQGYLSIGSTHNCCFCCWSLAEYVSKKTGLQVILSGTHGIVRPWVAARGVPVEELRTLDATLLDALRERLEKSEESADDDDNVETKHRFHWLCSVIC
;
A
#
# COMPACT_ATOMS: atom_id res chain seq x y z
N MET A 1 -47.39 -4.67 4.50
CA MET A 1 -46.45 -3.56 4.21
C MET A 1 -46.59 -2.56 5.33
N GLN A 2 -45.58 -2.41 6.19
CA GLN A 2 -45.58 -1.29 7.14
C GLN A 2 -45.31 0.00 6.35
N PRO A 3 -46.04 1.10 6.62
CA PRO A 3 -45.79 2.38 5.96
C PRO A 3 -44.37 2.86 6.31
N HIS A 4 -43.59 3.18 5.27
CA HIS A 4 -42.27 3.76 5.43
C HIS A 4 -42.43 5.16 6.03
N ASP A 5 -41.81 5.40 7.19
CA ASP A 5 -41.84 6.71 7.85
C ASP A 5 -40.75 7.60 7.22
N PRO A 6 -41.11 8.62 6.42
CA PRO A 6 -40.13 9.47 5.74
C PRO A 6 -39.29 10.32 6.70
N LEU A 7 -39.74 10.54 7.94
CA LEU A 7 -39.01 11.34 8.92
C LEU A 7 -37.77 10.62 9.46
N LYS A 8 -37.78 9.28 9.51
CA LYS A 8 -36.61 8.49 9.92
C LYS A 8 -35.43 8.62 8.96
N GLY A 9 -35.68 8.85 7.67
CA GLY A 9 -34.64 9.00 6.65
C GLY A 9 -33.85 10.31 6.78
N SER A 10 -34.54 11.42 7.07
CA SER A 10 -33.88 12.73 7.20
C SER A 10 -32.97 12.81 8.43
N GLU A 11 -33.37 12.22 9.55
CA GLU A 11 -32.57 12.19 10.78
C GLU A 11 -31.31 11.33 10.59
N SER A 12 -31.45 10.20 9.91
CA SER A 12 -30.31 9.31 9.59
C SER A 12 -29.27 10.00 8.71
N ASN A 13 -29.69 10.77 7.70
CA ASN A 13 -28.77 11.46 6.80
C ASN A 13 -28.01 12.61 7.50
N ALA A 14 -28.67 13.37 8.37
CA ALA A 14 -28.02 14.41 9.15
C ALA A 14 -27.00 13.83 10.14
N ALA A 15 -27.33 12.72 10.79
CA ALA A 15 -26.44 12.02 11.70
C ALA A 15 -25.23 11.41 10.97
N PHE A 16 -25.44 10.81 9.79
CA PHE A 16 -24.35 10.30 8.95
C PHE A 16 -23.37 11.42 8.58
N ALA A 17 -23.88 12.52 8.01
CA ALA A 17 -23.05 13.66 7.62
C ALA A 17 -22.29 14.27 8.81
N HIS A 18 -22.90 14.28 10.00
CA HIS A 18 -22.24 14.74 11.22
C HIS A 18 -21.04 13.87 11.60
N TYR A 19 -21.21 12.55 11.69
CA TYR A 19 -20.12 11.64 12.07
C TYR A 19 -19.06 11.51 10.98
N GLU A 20 -19.45 11.50 9.71
CA GLU A 20 -18.52 11.49 8.59
C GLU A 20 -17.55 12.69 8.67
N ALA A 21 -18.06 13.91 8.84
CA ALA A 21 -17.22 15.11 8.93
C ALA A 21 -16.28 15.09 10.15
N ARG A 22 -16.75 14.54 11.28
CA ARG A 22 -15.91 14.37 12.47
C ARG A 22 -14.82 13.33 12.28
N ILE A 23 -15.14 12.16 11.73
CA ILE A 23 -14.15 11.12 11.42
C ILE A 23 -13.11 11.65 10.43
N ARG A 24 -13.54 12.35 9.38
CA ARG A 24 -12.65 13.00 8.40
C ARG A 24 -11.68 13.95 9.09
N THR A 25 -12.19 14.79 10.00
CA THR A 25 -11.36 15.67 10.83
C THR A 25 -10.40 14.89 11.73
N LEU A 26 -10.89 13.89 12.47
CA LEU A 26 -10.09 13.10 13.41
C LEU A 26 -8.97 12.34 12.70
N THR A 27 -9.26 11.72 11.56
CA THR A 27 -8.25 10.97 10.78
C THR A 27 -7.17 11.87 10.20
N HIS A 28 -7.52 13.12 9.85
CA HIS A 28 -6.53 14.14 9.50
C HIS A 28 -5.65 14.58 10.67
N LEU A 29 -6.24 14.78 11.85
CA LEU A 29 -5.49 15.10 13.08
C LEU A 29 -4.61 13.93 13.53
N LEU A 30 -4.99 12.71 13.16
CA LEU A 30 -4.31 11.45 13.43
C LEU A 30 -3.48 10.93 12.26
N ASP A 31 -3.27 11.69 11.17
CA ASP A 31 -2.53 11.15 10.02
C ASP A 31 -1.16 10.62 10.46
N LYS A 32 -0.87 9.38 10.03
CA LYS A 32 0.31 8.58 10.37
C LYS A 32 0.39 8.12 11.84
N TYR A 33 -0.65 8.32 12.65
CA TYR A 33 -0.70 7.81 14.02
C TYR A 33 -0.95 6.29 14.01
N PRO A 34 -0.11 5.49 14.70
CA PRO A 34 -0.31 4.05 14.80
C PRO A 34 -1.40 3.74 15.83
N CYS A 35 -2.47 3.10 15.38
CA CYS A 35 -3.48 2.48 16.22
C CYS A 35 -3.16 1.00 16.42
N ARG A 36 -3.46 0.48 17.60
CA ARG A 36 -3.29 -0.95 17.90
C ARG A 36 -4.39 -1.72 17.19
N ILE A 37 -3.99 -2.59 16.28
CA ILE A 37 -4.84 -3.62 15.71
C ILE A 37 -4.13 -4.96 15.83
N PRO A 38 -4.88 -6.07 15.90
CA PRO A 38 -4.29 -7.36 15.58
C PRO A 38 -3.70 -7.24 14.18
N ILE A 39 -2.39 -7.42 14.04
CA ILE A 39 -1.81 -7.56 12.71
C ILE A 39 -2.49 -8.79 12.11
N SER A 40 -3.30 -8.60 11.08
CA SER A 40 -3.71 -9.73 10.27
C SER A 40 -2.49 -10.12 9.46
N ASN A 41 -1.76 -11.15 9.92
CA ASN A 41 -0.58 -11.72 9.27
C ASN A 41 -0.91 -12.42 7.94
N LEU A 42 -2.01 -12.07 7.27
CA LEU A 42 -2.29 -12.57 5.93
C LEU A 42 -1.34 -11.85 4.97
N ASP A 43 -0.13 -12.38 4.94
CA ASP A 43 0.84 -12.10 3.90
C ASP A 43 0.25 -12.65 2.60
N PRO A 44 -0.02 -11.81 1.59
CA PRO A 44 -0.44 -12.31 0.28
C PRO A 44 0.60 -13.25 -0.35
N GLU A 45 1.84 -13.31 0.16
CA GLU A 45 2.84 -14.29 -0.24
C GLU A 45 2.66 -15.67 0.42
N ASP A 46 1.86 -15.81 1.50
CA ASP A 46 1.53 -17.11 2.08
C ASP A 46 0.48 -17.85 1.22
N LEU A 47 1.01 -18.73 0.39
CA LEU A 47 0.28 -19.58 -0.54
C LEU A 47 -0.74 -20.51 0.12
N GLU A 48 -0.48 -20.95 1.36
CA GLU A 48 -1.30 -21.97 2.01
C GLU A 48 -2.57 -21.36 2.62
N GLU A 49 -2.56 -20.07 2.94
CA GLU A 49 -3.65 -19.44 3.70
C GLU A 49 -4.68 -18.70 2.84
N ASN A 50 -4.32 -18.10 1.68
CA ASN A 50 -5.32 -17.35 0.89
C ASN A 50 -4.98 -17.07 -0.61
N GLU A 51 -5.12 -18.09 -1.47
CA GLU A 51 -4.93 -17.95 -2.92
C GLU A 51 -5.83 -16.85 -3.55
N GLU A 52 -7.08 -16.72 -3.10
CA GLU A 52 -8.02 -15.72 -3.64
C GLU A 52 -7.59 -14.29 -3.31
N LEU A 53 -7.18 -14.01 -2.07
CA LEU A 53 -6.67 -12.70 -1.67
C LEU A 53 -5.44 -12.33 -2.49
N ARG A 54 -4.51 -13.28 -2.67
CA ARG A 54 -3.32 -13.08 -3.48
C ARG A 54 -3.66 -12.77 -4.93
N PHE A 55 -4.62 -13.48 -5.51
CA PHE A 55 -5.13 -13.20 -6.85
C PHE A 55 -5.70 -11.78 -6.95
N TYR A 56 -6.55 -11.35 -6.02
CA TYR A 56 -7.12 -10.00 -6.03
C TYR A 56 -6.07 -8.91 -5.79
N TYR A 57 -5.12 -9.15 -4.89
CA TYR A 57 -4.01 -8.23 -4.62
C TYR A 57 -3.15 -8.00 -5.88
N TYR A 58 -2.80 -9.08 -6.56
CA TYR A 58 -2.02 -8.98 -7.79
C TYR A 58 -2.82 -8.39 -8.94
N LEU A 59 -4.11 -8.69 -9.05
CA LEU A 59 -4.97 -8.04 -10.03
C LEU A 59 -5.06 -6.53 -9.78
N ALA A 60 -5.23 -6.09 -8.52
CA ALA A 60 -5.19 -4.67 -8.14
C ALA A 60 -3.83 -4.02 -8.52
N THR A 61 -2.73 -4.74 -8.30
CA THR A 61 -1.37 -4.32 -8.67
C THR A 61 -1.24 -4.09 -10.17
N LEU A 62 -1.74 -5.00 -11.01
CA LEU A 62 -1.73 -4.85 -12.48
C LEU A 62 -2.64 -3.72 -12.98
N LEU A 63 -3.72 -3.41 -12.25
CA LEU A 63 -4.64 -2.33 -12.61
C LEU A 63 -4.10 -0.93 -12.28
N THR A 64 -3.09 -0.83 -11.42
CA THR A 64 -2.56 0.46 -10.96
C THR A 64 -1.49 0.97 -11.91
N THR A 65 -1.84 1.99 -12.69
CA THR A 65 -1.02 2.52 -13.79
C THR A 65 -0.35 3.87 -13.49
N GLY A 66 -0.86 4.62 -12.51
CA GLY A 66 -0.48 6.02 -12.32
C GLY A 66 0.11 6.36 -10.94
N SER A 67 -0.19 7.58 -10.50
CA SER A 67 0.43 8.24 -9.35
C SER A 67 0.05 7.61 -8.00
N LEU A 68 0.73 8.03 -6.94
CA LEU A 68 0.44 7.65 -5.54
C LEU A 68 -1.02 7.85 -5.13
N ASP A 69 -1.72 8.79 -5.77
CA ASP A 69 -3.11 9.12 -5.44
C ASP A 69 -4.11 8.14 -6.04
N GLN A 70 -3.67 7.29 -6.98
CA GLN A 70 -4.47 6.20 -7.52
C GLN A 70 -4.42 5.00 -6.59
N ASN A 71 -5.56 4.68 -5.99
CA ASN A 71 -5.76 3.46 -5.23
C ASN A 71 -6.79 2.58 -5.93
N CYS A 72 -6.52 1.29 -5.96
CA CYS A 72 -7.41 0.29 -6.52
C CYS A 72 -7.67 -0.78 -5.47
N ALA A 73 -8.95 -1.12 -5.27
CA ALA A 73 -9.38 -2.27 -4.51
C ALA A 73 -10.19 -3.20 -5.42
N VAL A 74 -9.95 -4.50 -5.29
CA VAL A 74 -10.50 -5.53 -6.14
C VAL A 74 -11.09 -6.64 -5.27
N THR A 75 -12.27 -7.09 -5.64
CA THR A 75 -12.84 -8.35 -5.16
C THR A 75 -13.55 -9.03 -6.31
N ALA A 76 -13.92 -10.29 -6.15
CA ALA A 76 -14.80 -10.94 -7.10
C ALA A 76 -15.82 -11.84 -6.43
N VAL A 77 -16.94 -12.00 -7.13
CA VAL A 77 -18.00 -12.95 -6.84
C VAL A 77 -17.83 -14.14 -7.77
N LEU A 78 -17.73 -15.33 -7.19
CA LEU A 78 -17.68 -16.59 -7.93
C LEU A 78 -19.12 -17.09 -8.16
N LEU A 79 -19.55 -17.09 -9.41
CA LEU A 79 -20.84 -17.62 -9.85
C LEU A 79 -20.64 -18.91 -10.65
N PRO A 80 -21.65 -19.78 -10.77
CA PRO A 80 -21.56 -20.97 -11.61
C PRO A 80 -21.20 -20.61 -13.07
N GLY A 81 -19.96 -20.91 -13.47
CA GLY A 81 -19.44 -20.65 -14.82
C GLY A 81 -19.14 -19.18 -15.15
N LEU A 82 -19.07 -18.30 -14.15
CA LEU A 82 -18.83 -16.87 -14.34
C LEU A 82 -18.14 -16.27 -13.12
N VAL A 83 -17.11 -15.45 -13.33
CA VAL A 83 -16.53 -14.61 -12.28
C VAL A 83 -16.98 -13.18 -12.48
N ARG A 84 -17.49 -12.53 -11.44
CA ARG A 84 -17.80 -11.09 -11.47
C ARG A 84 -16.81 -10.33 -10.61
N CYS A 85 -15.91 -9.61 -11.24
CA CYS A 85 -14.95 -8.76 -10.56
C CYS A 85 -15.54 -7.35 -10.34
N ILE A 86 -15.37 -6.82 -9.14
CA ILE A 86 -15.67 -5.44 -8.79
C ILE A 86 -14.34 -4.74 -8.54
N ILE A 87 -14.10 -3.70 -9.32
CA ILE A 87 -12.92 -2.86 -9.21
C ILE A 87 -13.38 -1.50 -8.71
N VAL A 88 -12.91 -1.10 -7.53
CA VAL A 88 -13.09 0.26 -7.03
C VAL A 88 -11.80 1.01 -7.23
N HIS A 89 -11.87 2.13 -7.94
CA HIS A 89 -10.72 2.99 -8.20
C HIS A 89 -10.99 4.39 -7.66
N THR A 90 -10.02 4.90 -6.90
CA THR A 90 -10.01 6.28 -6.41
C THR A 90 -8.88 7.03 -7.07
N GLY A 91 -9.11 8.30 -7.36
CA GLY A 91 -8.12 9.15 -8.03
C GLY A 91 -8.79 10.15 -8.94
N ARG A 92 -8.01 11.13 -9.39
CA ARG A 92 -8.49 12.13 -10.35
C ARG A 92 -8.85 11.40 -11.65
N ALA A 93 -10.13 11.35 -11.97
CA ALA A 93 -10.54 11.12 -13.35
C ALA A 93 -9.81 12.15 -14.20
N ARG A 94 -9.19 11.71 -15.30
CA ARG A 94 -8.57 12.59 -16.27
C ARG A 94 -9.67 13.40 -16.96
N GLN A 95 -10.17 14.41 -16.27
CA GLN A 95 -11.00 15.43 -16.86
C GLN A 95 -10.04 16.50 -17.37
N ASP A 96 -9.83 16.50 -18.68
CA ASP A 96 -9.12 17.56 -19.41
C ASP A 96 -9.82 18.94 -19.27
N ASN A 97 -10.94 19.01 -18.55
CA ASN A 97 -11.66 20.24 -18.17
C ASN A 97 -11.58 20.48 -16.66
N VAL A 98 -10.47 21.06 -16.22
CA VAL A 98 -10.21 21.47 -14.81
C VAL A 98 -11.19 22.54 -14.31
N HIS A 99 -12.02 23.12 -15.18
CA HIS A 99 -12.74 24.36 -14.86
C HIS A 99 -14.10 24.24 -14.17
N ALA A 100 -14.68 23.06 -13.93
CA ALA A 100 -15.89 22.96 -13.08
C ALA A 100 -16.19 21.51 -12.66
N GLN A 101 -15.48 20.96 -11.68
CA GLN A 101 -16.03 19.81 -10.97
C GLN A 101 -17.14 20.32 -10.05
N ALA A 102 -18.38 19.94 -10.37
CA ALA A 102 -19.49 20.17 -9.46
C ALA A 102 -19.19 19.44 -8.15
N PRO A 103 -19.33 20.10 -6.99
CA PRO A 103 -19.23 19.41 -5.71
C PRO A 103 -20.27 18.27 -5.70
N HIS A 104 -19.80 17.06 -5.35
CA HIS A 104 -20.60 15.83 -5.29
C HIS A 104 -20.95 15.17 -6.63
N THR A 105 -19.95 14.91 -7.47
CA THR A 105 -20.16 13.96 -8.57
C THR A 105 -20.46 12.58 -7.99
N PRO A 106 -21.60 11.93 -8.31
CA PRO A 106 -21.90 10.60 -7.79
C PRO A 106 -20.90 9.58 -8.30
N ALA A 107 -20.68 8.52 -7.52
CA ALA A 107 -19.90 7.36 -7.96
C ALA A 107 -20.43 6.85 -9.30
N GLN A 108 -19.54 6.59 -10.25
CA GLN A 108 -19.90 6.08 -11.56
C GLN A 108 -19.61 4.58 -11.62
N VAL A 109 -20.58 3.81 -12.10
CA VAL A 109 -20.44 2.37 -12.27
C VAL A 109 -20.52 2.05 -13.75
N HIS A 110 -19.49 1.39 -14.26
CA HIS A 110 -19.40 1.00 -15.67
C HIS A 110 -19.01 -0.47 -15.78
N ARG A 111 -19.63 -1.18 -16.70
CA ARG A 111 -19.13 -2.50 -17.11
C ARG A 111 -17.94 -2.28 -18.04
N VAL A 112 -16.79 -2.82 -17.68
CA VAL A 112 -15.58 -2.76 -18.53
C VAL A 112 -15.82 -3.62 -19.77
N GLN A 113 -15.71 -2.99 -20.93
CA GLN A 113 -15.82 -3.66 -22.24
C GLN A 113 -14.42 -4.03 -22.69
N GLU A 114 -14.13 -5.32 -22.81
CA GLU A 114 -12.84 -5.80 -23.30
C GLU A 114 -12.55 -5.27 -24.71
N ARG A 115 -11.28 -4.97 -24.95
CA ARG A 115 -10.79 -4.54 -26.25
C ARG A 115 -9.99 -5.68 -26.86
N ALA A 116 -10.38 -6.12 -28.05
CA ALA A 116 -9.69 -7.17 -28.79
C ALA A 116 -8.39 -6.65 -29.43
N ILE A 117 -7.37 -6.42 -28.60
CA ILE A 117 -6.03 -6.01 -29.05
C ILE A 117 -5.05 -7.09 -28.60
N ASP A 118 -4.38 -7.72 -29.56
CA ASP A 118 -3.44 -8.79 -29.25
C ASP A 118 -2.29 -8.32 -28.33
N ILE A 119 -1.82 -9.23 -27.49
CA ILE A 119 -0.83 -8.95 -26.45
C ILE A 119 0.51 -8.48 -27.04
N GLN A 120 0.86 -8.94 -28.24
CA GLN A 120 2.07 -8.54 -28.95
C GLN A 120 2.00 -7.06 -29.36
N THR A 121 0.87 -6.61 -29.90
CA THR A 121 0.58 -5.21 -30.18
C THR A 121 0.60 -4.38 -28.91
N LEU A 122 -0.02 -4.86 -27.82
CA LEU A 122 0.02 -4.17 -26.53
C LEU A 122 1.46 -4.00 -26.00
N GLY A 123 2.33 -5.00 -26.19
CA GLY A 123 3.72 -4.95 -25.74
C GLY A 123 4.67 -4.17 -26.65
N SER A 124 4.32 -3.96 -27.93
CA SER A 124 5.22 -3.39 -28.95
C SER A 124 4.89 -1.95 -29.35
N LEU A 125 3.69 -1.47 -29.03
CA LEU A 125 3.27 -0.12 -29.36
C LEU A 125 4.04 0.94 -28.54
N PRO A 126 4.54 2.01 -29.18
CA PRO A 126 5.15 3.13 -28.46
C PRO A 126 4.13 3.80 -27.53
N SER A 127 4.65 4.45 -26.48
CA SER A 127 3.84 5.20 -25.53
C SER A 127 3.51 6.59 -26.10
N ASP A 128 2.73 6.66 -27.19
CA ASP A 128 2.41 7.92 -27.87
C ASP A 128 1.55 8.86 -27.00
N SER A 129 0.92 8.32 -25.95
CA SER A 129 0.24 9.09 -24.90
C SER A 129 0.88 8.80 -23.55
N ALA A 130 1.24 9.86 -22.83
CA ALA A 130 1.73 9.79 -21.45
C ALA A 130 0.71 9.23 -20.46
N THR A 131 -0.58 9.22 -20.83
CA THR A 131 -1.66 8.79 -19.95
C THR A 131 -2.74 8.07 -20.74
N ILE A 132 -3.20 6.95 -20.20
CA ILE A 132 -4.34 6.19 -20.71
C ILE A 132 -5.35 6.12 -19.56
N ASP A 133 -6.63 6.27 -19.86
CA ASP A 133 -7.67 6.18 -18.85
C ASP A 133 -7.72 4.76 -18.25
N PHE A 134 -8.25 4.69 -17.03
CA PHE A 134 -8.28 3.47 -16.24
C PHE A 134 -9.10 2.38 -16.94
N GLU A 135 -10.26 2.75 -17.50
CA GLU A 135 -11.16 1.84 -18.19
C GLU A 135 -10.50 1.18 -19.40
N THR A 136 -9.78 1.97 -20.20
CA THR A 136 -9.02 1.46 -21.34
C THR A 136 -7.90 0.52 -20.90
N HIS A 137 -7.18 0.85 -19.82
CA HIS A 137 -6.17 -0.05 -19.26
C HIS A 137 -6.76 -1.36 -18.75
N ALA A 138 -7.85 -1.29 -17.98
CA ALA A 138 -8.53 -2.47 -17.45
C ALA A 138 -9.05 -3.36 -18.59
N ALA A 139 -9.62 -2.78 -19.64
CA ALA A 139 -10.08 -3.50 -20.81
C ALA A 139 -8.96 -4.22 -21.56
N ASP A 140 -7.83 -3.54 -21.77
CA ASP A 140 -6.63 -4.11 -22.41
C ASP A 140 -6.02 -5.24 -21.55
N LEU A 141 -5.95 -5.04 -20.22
CA LEU A 141 -5.43 -6.02 -19.27
C LEU A 141 -6.27 -7.31 -19.27
N LEU A 142 -7.60 -7.19 -19.21
CA LEU A 142 -8.49 -8.35 -19.20
C LEU A 142 -8.37 -9.17 -20.48
N HIS A 143 -8.25 -8.51 -21.63
CA HIS A 143 -8.06 -9.18 -22.90
C HIS A 143 -6.69 -9.85 -22.99
N ALA A 144 -5.62 -9.18 -22.52
CA ALA A 144 -4.28 -9.75 -22.45
C ALA A 144 -4.25 -11.01 -21.57
N LEU A 145 -4.90 -10.98 -20.40
CA LEU A 145 -5.01 -12.13 -19.50
C LEU A 145 -5.77 -13.29 -20.13
N ARG A 146 -6.86 -13.02 -20.86
CA ARG A 146 -7.65 -14.07 -21.54
C ARG A 146 -6.87 -14.74 -22.67
N THR A 147 -6.11 -13.96 -23.44
CA THR A 147 -5.36 -14.46 -24.61
C THR A 147 -3.97 -14.98 -24.28
N PHE A 148 -3.54 -14.84 -23.03
CA PHE A 148 -2.21 -15.26 -22.57
C PHE A 148 -1.96 -16.76 -22.80
N HIS A 149 -2.89 -17.63 -22.44
CA HIS A 149 -2.73 -19.08 -22.63
C HIS A 149 -2.89 -19.52 -24.07
N ASP A 150 -3.73 -18.83 -24.84
CA ASP A 150 -3.90 -19.12 -26.28
C ASP A 150 -2.59 -18.89 -27.04
N THR A 151 -1.79 -17.93 -26.60
CA THR A 151 -0.50 -17.57 -27.20
C THR A 151 0.68 -18.40 -26.68
N LEU A 152 0.55 -19.05 -25.52
CA LEU A 152 1.61 -19.90 -24.95
C LEU A 152 1.89 -21.15 -25.80
N HIS A 153 0.92 -21.62 -26.58
CA HIS A 153 1.04 -22.83 -27.39
C HIS A 153 1.68 -22.60 -28.77
N ASP A 154 1.97 -21.34 -29.14
CA ASP A 154 2.60 -21.01 -30.42
C ASP A 154 4.12 -20.90 -30.26
N GLU A 155 4.82 -22.03 -30.47
CA GLU A 155 6.30 -22.10 -30.41
C GLU A 155 7.00 -21.20 -31.45
N SER A 156 6.27 -20.72 -32.47
CA SER A 156 6.84 -19.84 -33.50
C SER A 156 6.94 -18.38 -33.07
N GLN A 157 6.24 -18.00 -32.00
CA GLN A 157 6.17 -16.63 -31.49
C GLN A 157 7.12 -16.44 -30.30
N PRO A 158 7.60 -15.21 -30.07
CA PRO A 158 8.24 -14.86 -28.80
C PRO A 158 7.30 -15.17 -27.64
N SER A 159 7.85 -15.60 -26.49
CA SER A 159 7.05 -15.94 -25.32
C SER A 159 6.06 -14.80 -24.98
N PRO A 160 4.75 -15.10 -24.85
CA PRO A 160 3.74 -14.09 -24.54
C PRO A 160 3.98 -13.42 -23.18
N TYR A 161 4.75 -14.07 -22.30
CA TYR A 161 5.25 -13.49 -21.06
C TYR A 161 5.93 -12.13 -21.30
N TRP A 162 6.87 -12.06 -22.25
CA TRP A 162 7.63 -10.83 -22.48
C TRP A 162 6.76 -9.73 -23.07
N HIS A 163 5.84 -10.06 -23.97
CA HIS A 163 4.88 -9.10 -24.48
C HIS A 163 3.96 -8.57 -23.37
N PHE A 164 3.53 -9.44 -22.46
CA PHE A 164 2.70 -9.06 -21.33
C PHE A 164 3.46 -8.16 -20.34
N LEU A 165 4.67 -8.55 -19.96
CA LEU A 165 5.52 -7.76 -19.05
C LEU A 165 5.83 -6.38 -19.63
N ARG A 166 6.14 -6.29 -20.93
CA ARG A 166 6.36 -5.00 -21.61
C ARG A 166 5.11 -4.13 -21.63
N PHE A 167 3.93 -4.73 -21.86
CA PHE A 167 2.66 -4.04 -21.74
C PHE A 167 2.48 -3.45 -20.33
N ILE A 168 2.71 -4.24 -19.29
CA ILE A 168 2.58 -3.80 -17.89
C ILE A 168 3.61 -2.72 -17.56
N VAL A 169 4.88 -2.90 -17.90
CA VAL A 169 5.93 -1.89 -17.69
C VAL A 169 5.54 -0.58 -18.35
N ARG A 170 5.12 -0.61 -19.62
CA ARG A 170 4.68 0.60 -20.33
C ARG A 170 3.56 1.33 -19.57
N ARG A 171 2.59 0.60 -19.04
CA ARG A 171 1.41 1.17 -18.35
C ARG A 171 1.67 1.54 -16.90
N CYS A 172 2.62 0.91 -16.22
CA CYS A 172 2.81 1.02 -14.76
C CYS A 172 4.16 1.61 -14.36
N HIS A 173 5.02 2.01 -15.31
CA HIS A 173 6.37 2.51 -15.02
C HIS A 173 6.40 3.67 -14.02
N SER A 174 5.44 4.59 -14.08
CA SER A 174 5.39 5.72 -13.14
C SER A 174 5.16 5.21 -11.70
N LYS A 175 4.28 4.23 -11.48
CA LYS A 175 4.06 3.63 -10.16
C LYS A 175 5.29 2.83 -9.68
N ILE A 176 5.97 2.11 -10.58
CA ILE A 176 7.22 1.41 -10.28
C ILE A 176 8.29 2.41 -9.81
N ALA A 177 8.47 3.50 -10.56
CA ALA A 177 9.40 4.58 -10.22
C ALA A 177 9.04 5.26 -8.89
N GLU A 178 7.77 5.54 -8.63
CA GLU A 178 7.33 6.10 -7.35
C GLU A 178 7.62 5.16 -6.17
N ARG A 179 7.43 3.84 -6.34
CA ARG A 179 7.81 2.87 -5.32
C ARG A 179 9.31 2.89 -5.04
N MET A 180 10.14 3.01 -6.08
CA MET A 180 11.58 3.21 -5.90
C MET A 180 11.88 4.49 -5.11
N GLN A 181 11.30 5.65 -5.45
CA GLN A 181 11.51 6.90 -4.71
C GLN A 181 11.03 6.86 -3.26
N ASN A 182 10.07 6.00 -2.93
CA ASN A 182 9.52 5.90 -1.58
C ASN A 182 10.56 5.47 -0.54
N GLY A 183 11.69 4.90 -0.94
CA GLY A 183 12.78 4.53 -0.03
C GLY A 183 13.31 5.73 0.77
N GLU A 184 13.46 6.89 0.15
CA GLU A 184 13.93 8.12 0.83
C GLU A 184 12.89 8.72 1.80
N ARG A 185 11.62 8.30 1.68
CA ARG A 185 10.56 8.71 2.59
C ARG A 185 10.48 7.83 3.84
N ILE A 186 10.96 6.59 3.73
CA ILE A 186 10.96 5.61 4.82
C ILE A 186 12.28 5.68 5.59
N TRP A 187 13.41 5.81 4.90
CA TRP A 187 14.75 5.86 5.49
C TRP A 187 15.45 7.19 5.21
N LYS A 188 16.24 7.65 6.18
CA LYS A 188 17.06 8.88 6.06
C LYS A 188 18.06 8.78 4.92
N ARG A 189 18.57 7.58 4.65
CA ARG A 189 19.36 7.23 3.48
C ARG A 189 18.68 6.08 2.77
N HIS A 190 18.60 6.14 1.45
CA HIS A 190 18.01 5.08 0.65
C HIS A 190 18.69 3.72 0.93
N PRO A 191 17.95 2.60 1.15
CA PRO A 191 18.55 1.30 1.50
C PRO A 191 19.59 0.80 0.51
N MET A 192 19.42 1.10 -0.79
CA MET A 192 20.40 0.75 -1.82
C MET A 192 21.69 1.58 -1.75
N ALA A 193 21.60 2.83 -1.31
CA ALA A 193 22.79 3.65 -1.07
C ALA A 193 23.55 3.14 0.17
N VAL A 194 22.83 2.71 1.20
CA VAL A 194 23.42 2.06 2.38
C VAL A 194 24.08 0.74 1.98
N LEU A 195 23.42 -0.08 1.16
CA LEU A 195 23.93 -1.36 0.68
C LEU A 195 25.17 -1.19 -0.20
N SER A 196 25.21 -0.14 -1.03
CA SER A 196 26.38 0.18 -1.85
C SER A 196 27.62 0.54 -1.03
N ASP A 197 27.44 1.12 0.15
CA ASP A 197 28.53 1.48 1.07
C ASP A 197 28.84 0.35 2.07
N TRP A 198 27.96 -0.66 2.15
CA TRP A 198 28.08 -1.73 3.13
C TRP A 198 29.26 -2.64 2.80
N HIS A 199 30.09 -2.89 3.82
CA HIS A 199 31.18 -3.84 3.76
C HIS A 199 30.96 -4.88 4.86
N PRO A 200 31.01 -6.18 4.53
CA PRO A 200 30.74 -7.26 5.48
C PRO A 200 31.90 -7.48 6.47
N ASN A 201 32.64 -6.44 6.87
CA ASN A 201 33.90 -6.56 7.63
C ASN A 201 33.72 -7.39 8.92
N GLY A 202 34.09 -8.68 8.87
CA GLY A 202 33.94 -9.63 9.97
C GLY A 202 32.56 -10.30 10.09
N ALA A 203 31.64 -10.05 9.16
CA ALA A 203 30.38 -10.79 9.05
C ALA A 203 30.63 -12.20 8.50
N HIS A 204 30.10 -13.20 9.22
CA HIS A 204 30.21 -14.59 8.81
C HIS A 204 28.95 -14.98 8.02
N PHE A 205 29.15 -15.36 6.76
CA PHE A 205 28.10 -15.94 5.91
C PHE A 205 28.46 -17.41 5.67
N GLU A 206 27.56 -18.31 6.04
CA GLU A 206 27.71 -19.73 5.70
C GLU A 206 27.64 -19.91 4.19
N ARG A 207 28.46 -20.82 3.66
CA ARG A 207 28.45 -21.12 2.23
C ARG A 207 27.11 -21.72 1.85
N GLU A 208 26.36 -21.01 1.02
CA GLU A 208 25.08 -21.47 0.49
C GLU A 208 25.16 -21.58 -1.03
N GLU A 209 24.83 -22.75 -1.59
CA GLU A 209 24.84 -23.00 -3.04
C GLU A 209 23.42 -22.97 -3.62
N PHE A 210 23.27 -22.38 -4.80
CA PHE A 210 21.99 -22.23 -5.49
C PHE A 210 22.19 -22.19 -7.00
N SER A 211 21.18 -22.63 -7.75
CA SER A 211 21.22 -22.66 -9.21
C SER A 211 20.44 -21.50 -9.82
N ILE A 212 21.03 -20.87 -10.82
CA ILE A 212 20.42 -19.81 -11.61
C ILE A 212 20.22 -20.31 -13.04
N HIS A 213 19.11 -19.92 -13.63
CA HIS A 213 18.80 -20.10 -15.05
C HIS A 213 18.16 -18.81 -15.57
N HIS A 214 18.98 -17.77 -15.74
CA HIS A 214 18.51 -16.45 -16.16
C HIS A 214 19.64 -15.66 -16.82
N GLN A 215 19.57 -15.51 -18.15
CA GLN A 215 20.69 -15.02 -18.97
C GLN A 215 21.23 -13.65 -18.55
N ILE A 216 20.35 -12.67 -18.28
CA ILE A 216 20.77 -11.31 -17.89
C ILE A 216 21.41 -11.30 -16.49
N LEU A 217 20.87 -12.09 -15.56
CA LEU A 217 21.43 -12.23 -14.21
C LEU A 217 22.81 -12.88 -14.29
N GLU A 218 22.96 -13.97 -15.04
CA GLU A 218 24.25 -14.64 -15.26
C GLU A 218 25.30 -13.72 -15.90
N ALA A 219 24.90 -12.93 -16.90
CA ALA A 219 25.77 -11.95 -17.53
C ALA A 219 26.19 -10.87 -16.52
N THR A 220 25.27 -10.40 -15.70
CA THR A 220 25.55 -9.41 -14.64
C THR A 220 26.50 -9.99 -13.59
N ILE A 221 26.24 -11.20 -13.09
CA ILE A 221 27.11 -11.91 -12.13
C ILE A 221 28.54 -12.04 -12.68
N SER A 222 28.67 -12.41 -13.96
CA SER A 222 29.97 -12.54 -14.63
C SER A 222 30.73 -11.21 -14.72
N LEU A 223 30.03 -10.09 -14.95
CA LEU A 223 30.63 -8.75 -14.99
C LEU A 223 31.22 -8.33 -13.63
N TYR A 224 30.69 -8.84 -12.53
CA TYR A 224 31.18 -8.61 -11.18
C TYR A 224 32.22 -9.66 -10.72
N GLY A 225 32.69 -10.52 -11.62
CA GLY A 225 33.82 -11.43 -11.38
C GLY A 225 33.47 -12.70 -10.61
N LEU A 226 32.17 -13.02 -10.47
CA LEU A 226 31.72 -14.28 -9.88
C LEU A 226 31.67 -15.37 -10.95
N THR A 227 32.33 -16.50 -10.68
CA THR A 227 32.31 -17.69 -11.54
C THR A 227 31.39 -18.75 -10.95
N PRO A 228 30.65 -19.51 -11.78
CA PRO A 228 29.84 -20.62 -11.28
C PRO A 228 30.75 -21.69 -10.66
N ALA A 229 30.27 -22.31 -9.57
CA ALA A 229 30.92 -23.46 -8.94
C ALA A 229 30.75 -24.74 -9.76
N SER A 230 29.62 -24.88 -10.46
CA SER A 230 29.38 -25.96 -11.40
C SER A 230 28.41 -25.53 -12.50
N GLU A 231 28.49 -26.19 -13.65
CA GLU A 231 27.59 -25.99 -14.79
C GLU A 231 26.98 -27.34 -15.19
N GLN A 232 25.64 -27.43 -15.23
CA GLN A 232 24.92 -28.63 -15.64
C GLN A 232 23.85 -28.26 -16.68
N GLY A 233 24.20 -28.42 -17.96
CA GLY A 233 23.34 -27.97 -19.07
C GLY A 233 23.21 -26.45 -19.05
N ASP A 234 21.98 -25.95 -19.11
CA ASP A 234 21.70 -24.51 -19.07
C ASP A 234 21.60 -23.95 -17.65
N ARG A 235 21.84 -24.77 -16.62
CA ARG A 235 21.81 -24.35 -15.21
C ARG A 235 23.23 -24.13 -14.70
N LYS A 236 23.47 -22.97 -14.11
CA LYS A 236 24.73 -22.62 -13.45
C LYS A 236 24.52 -22.54 -11.95
N THR A 237 25.36 -23.23 -11.19
CA THR A 237 25.30 -23.20 -9.72
C THR A 237 26.32 -22.19 -9.22
N PHE A 238 25.85 -21.25 -8.42
CA PHE A 238 26.66 -20.24 -7.73
C PHE A 238 26.63 -20.51 -6.23
N TYR A 239 27.45 -19.78 -5.48
CA TYR A 239 27.41 -19.81 -4.03
C TYR A 239 27.64 -18.41 -3.45
N VAL A 240 27.17 -18.21 -2.23
CA VAL A 240 27.48 -17.02 -1.41
C VAL A 240 28.22 -17.46 -0.16
N ASP A 241 29.29 -16.77 0.18
CA ASP A 241 30.01 -16.90 1.45
C ASP A 241 30.63 -15.56 1.87
N SER A 242 31.37 -15.54 2.97
CA SER A 242 32.03 -14.33 3.47
C SER A 242 33.01 -13.69 2.47
N ASP A 243 33.58 -14.44 1.53
CA ASP A 243 34.59 -13.92 0.60
C ASP A 243 33.93 -13.16 -0.57
N ASN A 244 32.69 -13.53 -0.94
CA ASN A 244 32.05 -13.01 -2.14
C ASN A 244 30.73 -12.24 -1.88
N VAL A 245 30.23 -12.21 -0.65
CA VAL A 245 28.97 -11.51 -0.29
C VAL A 245 28.94 -10.03 -0.69
N GLY A 246 30.11 -9.36 -0.67
CA GLY A 246 30.22 -7.98 -1.15
C GLY A 246 29.96 -7.82 -2.65
N GLN A 247 30.34 -8.81 -3.47
CA GLN A 247 30.05 -8.81 -4.90
C GLN A 247 28.55 -9.00 -5.16
N TRP A 248 27.86 -9.83 -4.36
CA TRP A 248 26.42 -9.98 -4.44
C TRP A 248 25.67 -8.69 -4.08
N ALA A 249 26.09 -7.99 -3.02
CA ALA A 249 25.54 -6.68 -2.70
C ALA A 249 25.73 -5.67 -3.86
N GLN A 250 26.90 -5.66 -4.50
CA GLN A 250 27.17 -4.82 -5.67
C GLN A 250 26.29 -5.17 -6.88
N ILE A 251 26.06 -6.46 -7.14
CA ILE A 251 25.13 -6.92 -8.20
C ILE A 251 23.71 -6.42 -7.93
N THR A 252 23.22 -6.52 -6.68
CA THR A 252 21.91 -5.98 -6.27
C THR A 252 21.82 -4.48 -6.55
N CYS A 253 22.84 -3.70 -6.16
CA CYS A 253 22.92 -2.27 -6.44
C CYS A 253 22.97 -1.96 -7.95
N ALA A 254 23.66 -2.77 -8.74
CA ALA A 254 23.79 -2.58 -10.17
C ALA A 254 22.46 -2.76 -10.91
N LEU A 255 21.72 -3.82 -10.59
CA LEU A 255 20.40 -4.07 -11.19
C LEU A 255 19.41 -2.96 -10.81
N TYR A 256 19.41 -2.54 -9.53
CA TYR A 256 18.59 -1.42 -9.08
C TYR A 256 18.95 -0.11 -9.82
N GLY A 257 20.24 0.22 -9.93
CA GLY A 257 20.70 1.42 -10.62
C GLY A 257 20.36 1.44 -12.12
N MET A 258 20.27 0.27 -12.75
CA MET A 258 19.80 0.15 -14.14
C MET A 258 18.31 0.46 -14.28
N LEU A 259 17.48 -0.02 -13.34
CA LEU A 259 16.07 0.36 -13.27
C LEU A 259 15.93 1.87 -13.05
N GLU A 260 16.67 2.44 -12.09
CA GLU A 260 16.64 3.87 -11.77
C GLU A 260 16.98 4.72 -13.00
N LYS A 261 18.10 4.41 -13.67
CA LYS A 261 18.52 5.11 -14.89
C LYS A 261 17.47 5.13 -16.00
N ARG A 262 16.65 4.08 -16.11
CA ARG A 262 15.64 3.93 -17.16
C ARG A 262 14.26 4.42 -16.77
N LEU A 263 13.94 4.47 -15.48
CA LEU A 263 12.65 4.92 -14.95
C LEU A 263 12.62 6.41 -14.64
N PHE A 264 13.77 7.03 -14.38
CA PHE A 264 13.86 8.44 -14.03
C PHE A 264 14.43 9.30 -15.16
N THR A 265 14.12 10.60 -15.10
CA THR A 265 14.76 11.65 -15.89
C THR A 265 15.33 12.70 -14.95
N PRO A 266 16.61 13.10 -15.14
CA PRO A 266 17.17 14.19 -14.37
C PRO A 266 16.54 15.53 -14.79
N TYR A 267 16.25 16.39 -13.83
CA TYR A 267 15.82 17.77 -14.04
C TYR A 267 16.56 18.70 -13.09
N PHE A 268 16.60 19.99 -13.43
CA PHE A 268 17.25 20.99 -12.59
C PHE A 268 16.22 21.74 -11.74
N GLU A 269 16.42 21.79 -10.43
CA GLU A 269 15.71 22.68 -9.51
C GLU A 269 16.72 23.70 -8.97
N GLY A 270 16.82 24.85 -9.64
CA GLY A 270 17.92 25.79 -9.42
C GLY A 270 19.24 25.23 -9.93
N THR A 271 20.20 25.00 -9.01
CA THR A 271 21.51 24.38 -9.33
C THR A 271 21.58 22.91 -8.95
N GLU A 272 20.55 22.37 -8.29
CA GLU A 272 20.50 20.98 -7.85
C GLU A 272 19.93 20.09 -8.97
N ILE A 273 20.59 18.97 -9.24
CA ILE A 273 20.05 17.93 -10.13
C ILE A 273 19.16 17.05 -9.27
N LYS A 274 17.88 16.99 -9.63
CA LYS A 274 16.90 16.09 -9.03
C LYS A 274 16.43 15.08 -10.07
N VAL A 275 15.82 13.99 -9.60
CA VAL A 275 15.26 12.95 -10.46
C VAL A 275 13.75 12.91 -10.30
N MET A 276 13.04 12.77 -11.42
CA MET A 276 11.59 12.57 -11.42
C MET A 276 11.22 11.36 -12.29
N PRO A 277 10.12 10.66 -11.98
CA PRO A 277 9.63 9.59 -12.83
C PRO A 277 9.45 10.08 -14.27
N ARG A 278 9.82 9.24 -15.23
CA ARG A 278 9.54 9.51 -16.64
C ARG A 278 8.03 9.63 -16.86
N GLY A 279 7.62 10.62 -17.64
CA GLY A 279 6.23 10.77 -18.08
C GLY A 279 5.88 9.91 -19.29
N THR A 280 6.88 9.48 -20.06
CA THR A 280 6.74 8.54 -21.19
C THR A 280 7.97 7.65 -21.26
N MET A 281 7.82 6.46 -21.83
CA MET A 281 8.94 5.56 -22.13
C MET A 281 8.98 5.22 -23.61
N ASP A 282 10.17 5.32 -24.20
CA ASP A 282 10.47 4.75 -25.51
C ASP A 282 10.52 3.21 -25.44
N VAL A 283 10.40 2.56 -26.61
CA VAL A 283 10.34 1.09 -26.73
C VAL A 283 11.60 0.43 -26.16
N ASP A 284 12.78 0.99 -26.38
CA ASP A 284 14.04 0.42 -25.87
C ASP A 284 14.08 0.50 -24.33
N SER A 285 13.65 1.62 -23.75
CA SER A 285 13.55 1.75 -22.30
C SER A 285 12.53 0.77 -21.70
N ILE A 286 11.40 0.51 -22.38
CA ILE A 286 10.40 -0.49 -21.94
C ILE A 286 11.03 -1.89 -21.91
N HIS A 287 11.76 -2.26 -22.96
CA HIS A 287 12.48 -3.54 -23.01
C HIS A 287 13.47 -3.67 -21.86
N VAL A 288 14.34 -2.68 -21.66
CA VAL A 288 15.35 -2.73 -20.61
C VAL A 288 14.70 -2.79 -19.22
N VAL A 289 13.64 -2.03 -18.96
CA VAL A 289 12.97 -2.08 -17.65
C VAL A 289 12.29 -3.43 -17.43
N ALA A 290 11.62 -4.00 -18.43
CA ALA A 290 11.02 -5.33 -18.32
C ALA A 290 12.08 -6.39 -17.99
N ASP A 291 13.16 -6.42 -18.77
CA ASP A 291 14.28 -7.35 -18.61
C ASP A 291 14.91 -7.25 -17.22
N TYR A 292 15.16 -6.03 -16.72
CA TYR A 292 15.79 -5.81 -15.41
C TYR A 292 14.82 -5.98 -14.23
N LEU A 293 13.51 -5.77 -14.40
CA LEU A 293 12.52 -6.07 -13.36
C LEU A 293 12.42 -7.57 -13.14
N ASP A 294 12.35 -8.35 -14.21
CA ASP A 294 12.34 -9.81 -14.16
C ASP A 294 13.62 -10.34 -13.50
N THR A 295 14.78 -9.86 -13.99
CA THR A 295 16.10 -10.19 -13.42
C THR A 295 16.18 -9.85 -11.92
N PHE A 296 15.69 -8.67 -11.52
CA PHE A 296 15.73 -8.22 -10.13
C PHE A 296 14.77 -9.01 -9.25
N SER A 297 13.61 -9.44 -9.78
CA SER A 297 12.70 -10.35 -9.09
C SER A 297 13.37 -11.68 -8.78
N VAL A 298 14.00 -12.29 -9.79
CA VAL A 298 14.74 -13.56 -9.63
C VAL A 298 15.89 -13.41 -8.64
N LEU A 299 16.61 -12.28 -8.64
CA LEU A 299 17.67 -12.01 -7.68
C LEU A 299 17.13 -11.94 -6.25
N LEU A 300 16.00 -11.26 -6.02
CA LEU A 300 15.41 -11.12 -4.69
C LEU A 300 14.89 -12.45 -4.13
N ASP A 301 14.47 -13.38 -4.99
CA ASP A 301 14.05 -14.73 -4.58
C ASP A 301 15.22 -15.65 -4.17
N LEU A 302 16.47 -15.20 -4.32
CA LEU A 302 17.63 -15.97 -3.89
C LEU A 302 17.83 -15.84 -2.37
N PRO A 303 17.90 -16.96 -1.61
CA PRO A 303 18.07 -16.91 -0.15
C PRO A 303 19.25 -16.06 0.34
N PRO A 304 20.41 -16.03 -0.35
CA PRO A 304 21.52 -15.19 0.08
C PRO A 304 21.26 -13.69 0.02
N ILE A 305 20.38 -13.23 -0.87
CA ILE A 305 20.01 -11.82 -0.92
C ILE A 305 19.16 -11.46 0.29
N GLN A 306 18.23 -12.33 0.67
CA GLN A 306 17.50 -12.18 1.92
C GLN A 306 18.45 -12.20 3.12
N ALA A 307 19.43 -13.12 3.15
CA ALA A 307 20.44 -13.18 4.21
C ALA A 307 21.27 -11.88 4.31
N ILE A 308 21.67 -11.27 3.19
CA ILE A 308 22.34 -9.97 3.16
C ILE A 308 21.45 -8.86 3.74
N LEU A 309 20.21 -8.76 3.26
CA LEU A 309 19.29 -7.68 3.64
C LEU A 309 18.84 -7.76 5.09
N THR A 310 18.81 -8.98 5.66
CA THR A 310 18.48 -9.24 7.07
C THR A 310 19.71 -9.28 7.98
N HIS A 311 20.92 -9.20 7.41
CA HIS A 311 22.14 -9.26 8.20
C HIS A 311 22.27 -8.04 9.12
N LYS A 312 22.59 -8.30 10.39
CA LYS A 312 22.68 -7.28 11.44
C LYS A 312 23.57 -6.09 11.07
N SER A 313 24.76 -6.35 10.51
CA SER A 313 25.71 -5.29 10.15
C SER A 313 25.20 -4.36 9.03
N TYR A 314 24.28 -4.82 8.19
CA TYR A 314 23.60 -3.98 7.20
C TYR A 314 22.45 -3.21 7.86
N THR A 315 21.59 -3.92 8.62
CA THR A 315 20.41 -3.29 9.24
C THR A 315 20.77 -2.22 10.28
N GLU A 316 21.92 -2.34 10.96
CA GLU A 316 22.40 -1.32 11.91
C GLU A 316 22.80 -0.01 11.22
N MET A 317 23.02 -0.02 9.90
CA MET A 317 23.31 1.19 9.11
C MET A 317 22.04 1.88 8.59
N LEU A 318 20.87 1.24 8.73
CA LEU A 318 19.59 1.80 8.32
C LEU A 318 19.06 2.74 9.41
N GLU A 319 18.81 3.99 9.03
CA GLU A 319 18.19 4.97 9.91
C GLU A 319 16.80 5.32 9.34
N PRO A 320 15.71 5.18 10.11
CA PRO A 320 14.39 5.66 9.69
C PRO A 320 14.43 7.16 9.36
N ALA A 321 13.68 7.57 8.33
CA ALA A 321 13.53 8.96 7.97
C ALA A 321 12.88 9.70 9.15
N ARG A 322 13.48 10.83 9.57
CA ARG A 322 12.84 11.71 10.54
C ARG A 322 11.57 12.25 9.88
N THR A 323 10.41 11.97 10.47
CA THR A 323 9.15 12.55 10.01
C THR A 323 9.20 14.06 10.22
N VAL A 324 9.46 14.80 9.14
CA VAL A 324 9.68 16.26 9.13
C VAL A 324 8.52 17.03 9.77
N ASP A 325 7.33 16.44 9.81
CA ASP A 325 6.12 17.05 10.37
C ASP A 325 5.99 16.95 11.91
N ALA A 326 6.78 16.14 12.60
CA ALA A 326 6.84 16.18 14.07
C ALA A 326 7.72 17.35 14.55
N SER A 327 8.83 17.61 13.86
CA SER A 327 9.82 18.61 14.26
C SER A 327 9.36 20.08 14.11
N ALA A 328 8.41 20.37 13.23
CA ALA A 328 7.84 21.72 13.09
C ALA A 328 6.68 21.98 14.08
N ALA A 329 6.29 20.97 14.87
CA ALA A 329 5.33 21.08 15.97
C ALA A 329 5.98 20.86 17.35
N ALA A 330 7.12 20.18 17.45
CA ALA A 330 7.98 20.15 18.63
C ALA A 330 9.37 19.61 18.24
N HIS A 331 10.44 20.22 18.73
CA HIS A 331 11.75 19.57 18.79
C HIS A 331 11.63 18.27 19.59
N GLU A 332 11.67 17.12 18.94
CA GLU A 332 11.82 15.83 19.64
C GLU A 332 12.70 14.87 18.83
N GLN A 333 13.68 14.30 19.53
CA GLN A 333 14.63 13.29 19.07
C GLN A 333 14.08 11.86 19.24
N PRO A 334 14.70 10.84 18.60
CA PRO A 334 14.23 9.45 18.65
C PRO A 334 14.37 8.81 20.03
N VAL A 335 13.34 8.06 20.45
CA VAL A 335 13.28 7.26 21.68
C VAL A 335 14.29 6.10 21.62
N PRO A 336 15.15 5.90 22.64
CA PRO A 336 16.02 4.73 22.70
C PRO A 336 15.22 3.46 23.04
N ASN A 337 15.54 2.35 22.37
CA ASN A 337 14.96 1.04 22.63
C ASN A 337 15.10 0.66 24.13
N PRO A 338 14.02 0.23 24.81
CA PRO A 338 14.10 -0.17 26.20
C PRO A 338 14.94 -1.44 26.32
N LYS A 339 16.01 -1.38 27.13
CA LYS A 339 16.79 -2.56 27.52
C LYS A 339 15.87 -3.57 28.23
N PRO A 340 15.98 -4.87 27.91
CA PRO A 340 15.22 -5.90 28.61
C PRO A 340 15.66 -5.96 30.08
N THR A 341 14.75 -5.63 30.99
CA THR A 341 14.93 -5.88 32.41
C THR A 341 14.79 -7.39 32.70
N PRO A 342 15.66 -7.97 33.53
CA PRO A 342 15.57 -9.38 33.89
C PRO A 342 14.33 -9.62 34.76
N LYS A 343 13.36 -10.38 34.25
CA LYS A 343 12.15 -10.78 34.98
C LYS A 343 12.52 -11.74 36.12
N HIS A 344 12.11 -11.39 37.33
CA HIS A 344 12.09 -12.29 38.48
C HIS A 344 11.16 -13.49 38.19
N ALA A 345 11.68 -14.69 38.38
CA ALA A 345 10.93 -15.94 38.28
C ALA A 345 9.98 -16.09 39.48
N GLY A 346 8.69 -15.91 39.24
CA GLY A 346 7.63 -16.42 40.11
C GLY A 346 7.02 -17.67 39.48
N PRO A 347 6.79 -18.75 40.25
CA PRO A 347 6.12 -19.93 39.72
C PRO A 347 4.59 -19.75 39.78
N ASP A 348 3.94 -20.38 38.81
CA ASP A 348 2.56 -20.86 38.84
C ASP A 348 1.44 -19.97 38.23
N GLY A 349 0.60 -20.61 37.40
CA GLY A 349 -0.73 -20.13 37.03
C GLY A 349 -0.95 -19.75 35.56
N GLY A 350 -1.42 -20.71 34.75
CA GLY A 350 -1.66 -20.56 33.32
C GLY A 350 -2.68 -19.50 32.90
N VAL A 351 -2.27 -18.73 31.90
CA VAL A 351 -3.05 -18.25 30.75
C VAL A 351 -2.04 -18.30 29.59
N PRO A 352 -2.34 -18.81 28.38
CA PRO A 352 -1.46 -18.61 27.23
C PRO A 352 -1.31 -17.10 27.10
N SER A 353 -0.15 -16.57 27.44
CA SER A 353 -0.01 -15.14 27.62
C SER A 353 -0.30 -14.47 26.27
N ASP A 354 -1.08 -13.39 26.31
CA ASP A 354 -1.22 -12.39 25.24
C ASP A 354 0.15 -11.84 24.74
N GLU A 355 1.25 -12.30 25.32
CA GLU A 355 2.64 -12.15 24.90
C GLU A 355 2.93 -12.89 23.57
N ALA A 356 2.23 -13.98 23.22
CA ALA A 356 2.35 -14.63 21.91
C ALA A 356 1.61 -13.89 20.78
N ARG A 357 0.68 -12.99 21.14
CA ARG A 357 0.03 -12.03 20.22
C ARG A 357 0.82 -10.72 20.08
N ARG A 358 1.95 -10.59 20.80
CA ARG A 358 2.85 -9.43 20.66
C ARG A 358 3.71 -9.64 19.43
N ARG A 359 3.34 -8.89 18.38
CA ARG A 359 4.25 -8.23 17.44
C ARG A 359 5.45 -9.11 17.05
N GLU A 360 5.30 -9.85 15.97
CA GLU A 360 6.45 -10.01 15.07
C GLU A 360 6.79 -8.59 14.60
N VAL A 361 7.72 -7.97 15.33
CA VAL A 361 8.30 -6.70 14.91
C VAL A 361 9.12 -7.08 13.70
N GLU A 362 8.56 -6.85 12.53
CA GLU A 362 9.28 -6.89 11.26
C GLU A 362 10.64 -6.21 11.48
N THR A 363 11.71 -6.97 11.27
CA THR A 363 13.07 -6.46 11.35
C THR A 363 13.27 -5.41 10.26
N GLU A 364 14.18 -4.45 10.45
CA GLU A 364 14.49 -3.46 9.40
C GLU A 364 14.92 -4.13 8.09
N GLY A 365 15.57 -5.30 8.16
CA GLY A 365 15.95 -6.07 6.99
C GLY A 365 14.76 -6.67 6.24
N GLU A 366 13.80 -7.24 6.96
CA GLU A 366 12.53 -7.70 6.36
C GLU A 366 11.76 -6.52 5.74
N HIS A 367 11.79 -5.35 6.39
CA HIS A 367 11.16 -4.14 5.84
C HIS A 367 11.84 -3.69 4.53
N VAL A 368 13.17 -3.69 4.46
CA VAL A 368 13.89 -3.43 3.21
C VAL A 368 13.58 -4.48 2.15
N TYR A 369 13.56 -5.75 2.52
CA TYR A 369 13.21 -6.84 1.60
C TYR A 369 11.81 -6.65 1.02
N ARG A 370 10.79 -6.42 1.85
CA ARG A 370 9.42 -6.12 1.42
C ARG A 370 9.36 -4.89 0.53
N TYR A 371 10.11 -3.84 0.84
CA TYR A 371 10.22 -2.64 0.00
C TYR A 371 10.79 -2.96 -1.39
N LEU A 372 11.85 -3.76 -1.49
CA LEU A 372 12.43 -4.17 -2.77
C LEU A 372 11.50 -5.09 -3.55
N ARG A 373 10.83 -6.03 -2.87
CA ARG A 373 9.77 -6.88 -3.46
C ARG A 373 8.61 -6.06 -4.02
N ALA A 374 8.21 -4.99 -3.34
CA ALA A 374 7.19 -4.09 -3.85
C ALA A 374 7.59 -3.40 -5.18
N ILE A 375 8.88 -3.23 -5.48
CA ILE A 375 9.32 -2.66 -6.77
C ILE A 375 9.08 -3.66 -7.92
N VAL A 376 9.32 -4.95 -7.66
CA VAL A 376 9.19 -6.03 -8.66
C VAL A 376 7.83 -6.72 -8.65
N SER A 377 6.88 -6.28 -7.82
CA SER A 377 5.60 -6.98 -7.61
C SER A 377 4.78 -7.19 -8.89
N TRP A 378 4.98 -6.39 -9.95
CA TRP A 378 4.31 -6.58 -11.24
C TRP A 378 4.73 -7.86 -11.95
N VAL A 379 5.98 -8.31 -11.76
CA VAL A 379 6.48 -9.59 -12.28
C VAL A 379 5.71 -10.74 -11.62
N SER A 380 5.69 -10.76 -10.28
CA SER A 380 4.91 -11.74 -9.50
C SER A 380 3.42 -11.68 -9.83
N ALA A 381 2.88 -10.47 -10.03
CA ALA A 381 1.48 -10.28 -10.35
C ALA A 381 1.09 -10.84 -11.72
N ILE A 382 1.92 -10.65 -12.74
CA ILE A 382 1.70 -11.24 -14.07
C ILE A 382 1.63 -12.76 -13.96
N LEU A 383 2.63 -13.37 -13.31
CA LEU A 383 2.71 -14.82 -13.21
C LEU A 383 1.52 -15.38 -12.41
N ALA A 384 1.23 -14.80 -11.24
CA ALA A 384 0.15 -15.27 -10.38
C ALA A 384 -1.23 -15.10 -11.03
N VAL A 385 -1.54 -13.94 -11.61
CA VAL A 385 -2.86 -13.69 -12.21
C VAL A 385 -3.02 -14.46 -13.51
N ALA A 386 -2.01 -14.49 -14.38
CA ALA A 386 -2.10 -15.23 -15.63
C ALA A 386 -2.24 -16.74 -15.40
N GLN A 387 -1.55 -17.30 -14.41
CA GLN A 387 -1.61 -18.74 -14.12
C GLN A 387 -2.85 -19.17 -13.33
N HIS A 388 -3.62 -18.22 -12.78
CA HIS A 388 -4.81 -18.51 -12.00
C HIS A 388 -5.87 -19.27 -12.83
N ASP A 389 -6.57 -20.20 -12.19
CA ASP A 389 -7.51 -21.11 -12.84
C ASP A 389 -8.64 -20.41 -13.59
N VAL A 390 -9.03 -19.21 -13.16
CA VAL A 390 -10.03 -18.38 -13.84
C VAL A 390 -9.61 -18.08 -15.28
N PHE A 391 -8.36 -17.67 -15.50
CA PHE A 391 -7.87 -17.34 -16.83
C PHE A 391 -7.37 -18.57 -17.58
N ARG A 392 -6.74 -19.52 -16.87
CA ARG A 392 -6.25 -20.77 -17.45
C ARG A 392 -7.36 -21.64 -18.04
N ASN A 393 -8.52 -21.67 -17.40
CA ASN A 393 -9.68 -22.45 -17.84
C ASN A 393 -10.68 -21.63 -18.66
N HIS A 394 -10.30 -20.43 -19.12
CA HIS A 394 -11.14 -19.50 -19.89
C HIS A 394 -12.50 -19.24 -19.25
N VAL A 395 -12.55 -19.17 -17.91
CA VAL A 395 -13.78 -18.85 -17.19
C VAL A 395 -14.20 -17.43 -17.59
N PRO A 396 -15.44 -17.21 -18.04
CA PRO A 396 -15.93 -15.87 -18.33
C PRO A 396 -15.73 -14.94 -17.12
N VAL A 397 -15.20 -13.73 -17.37
CA VAL A 397 -15.02 -12.70 -16.34
C VAL A 397 -15.82 -11.47 -16.75
N GLU A 398 -16.74 -11.05 -15.90
CA GLU A 398 -17.44 -9.77 -16.00
C GLU A 398 -16.81 -8.78 -15.04
N VAL A 399 -16.42 -7.61 -15.52
CA VAL A 399 -15.75 -6.61 -14.69
C VAL A 399 -16.59 -5.35 -14.59
N TYR A 400 -16.84 -4.93 -13.35
CA TYR A 400 -17.53 -3.71 -13.01
C TYR A 400 -16.53 -2.74 -12.38
N HIS A 401 -16.33 -1.60 -13.02
CA HIS A 401 -15.51 -0.51 -12.52
C HIS A 401 -16.40 0.50 -11.79
N VAL A 402 -16.05 0.82 -10.55
CA VAL A 402 -16.65 1.85 -9.72
C VAL A 402 -15.61 2.96 -9.52
N HIS A 403 -15.84 4.10 -10.17
CA HIS A 403 -14.99 5.28 -10.02
C HIS A 403 -15.49 6.15 -8.86
N LEU A 404 -14.57 6.47 -7.94
CA LEU A 404 -14.81 7.37 -6.83
C LEU A 404 -14.07 8.69 -7.07
N PRO A 405 -14.78 9.81 -7.26
CA PRO A 405 -14.14 11.10 -7.37
C PRO A 405 -13.51 11.51 -6.03
N SER A 406 -12.41 12.25 -6.08
CA SER A 406 -11.87 12.91 -4.89
C SER A 406 -12.87 13.93 -4.37
N GLU A 407 -13.05 13.98 -3.05
CA GLU A 407 -13.92 14.96 -2.41
C GLU A 407 -13.06 16.04 -1.75
N THR A 408 -13.34 17.30 -2.06
CA THR A 408 -12.75 18.44 -1.35
C THR A 408 -13.83 19.14 -0.55
N THR A 409 -13.67 19.17 0.77
CA THR A 409 -14.61 19.82 1.67
C THR A 409 -13.88 20.73 2.65
N SER A 410 -14.42 21.92 2.91
CA SER A 410 -13.92 22.81 3.95
C SER A 410 -14.67 22.55 5.27
N GLU A 411 -14.14 21.68 6.13
CA GLU A 411 -14.86 21.21 7.33
C GLU A 411 -14.42 21.88 8.63
N PHE A 412 -14.48 23.21 8.69
CA PHE A 412 -14.14 23.94 9.92
C PHE A 412 -15.10 23.67 11.10
N SER A 413 -16.36 23.31 10.84
CA SER A 413 -17.35 23.06 11.89
C SER A 413 -17.03 21.81 12.70
N ALA A 414 -16.59 20.73 12.05
CA ALA A 414 -16.24 19.47 12.69
C ALA A 414 -15.01 19.62 13.61
N LEU A 415 -14.01 20.40 13.20
CA LEU A 415 -12.84 20.71 14.04
C LEU A 415 -13.21 21.33 15.39
N ASN A 416 -14.15 22.27 15.41
CA ASN A 416 -14.60 22.89 16.66
C ASN A 416 -15.34 21.90 17.57
N SER A 417 -16.14 21.01 16.98
CA SER A 417 -16.84 19.96 17.72
C SER A 417 -15.86 18.96 18.35
N VAL A 418 -14.87 18.48 17.59
CA VAL A 418 -13.81 17.59 18.08
C VAL A 418 -12.98 18.29 19.18
N ARG A 419 -12.65 19.56 18.99
CA ARG A 419 -11.93 20.38 19.99
C ARG A 419 -12.70 20.45 21.31
N GLN A 420 -14.00 20.75 21.26
CA GLN A 420 -14.84 20.84 22.46
C GLN A 420 -14.88 19.52 23.22
N ASP A 421 -15.02 18.39 22.52
CA ASP A 421 -15.07 17.07 23.15
C ASP A 421 -13.74 16.68 23.80
N ILE A 422 -12.60 16.96 23.15
CA ILE A 422 -11.28 16.71 23.72
C ILE A 422 -11.04 17.59 24.94
N LEU A 423 -11.30 18.90 24.84
CA LEU A 423 -11.06 19.84 25.94
C LEU A 423 -11.99 19.59 27.13
N GLY A 424 -13.25 19.23 26.88
CA GLY A 424 -14.23 18.92 27.93
C GLY A 424 -13.89 17.67 28.75
N ARG A 425 -12.94 16.83 28.29
CA ARG A 425 -12.44 15.67 29.04
C ARG A 425 -11.29 16.00 30.00
N TYR A 426 -10.72 17.19 29.90
CA TYR A 426 -9.68 17.66 30.80
C TYR A 426 -10.26 18.65 31.81
N SER A 427 -9.75 18.64 33.04
CA SER A 427 -10.03 19.73 33.97
C SER A 427 -9.40 21.01 33.44
N GLU A 428 -10.13 22.12 33.56
CA GLU A 428 -9.60 23.47 33.34
C GLU A 428 -8.31 23.62 34.16
N ASP A 429 -7.26 24.18 33.54
CA ASP A 429 -5.91 24.37 34.10
C ASP A 429 -4.94 23.17 34.14
N THR A 430 -5.31 21.99 33.65
CA THR A 430 -4.34 20.90 33.50
C THR A 430 -3.30 21.19 32.39
N PRO A 431 -2.05 20.71 32.52
CA PRO A 431 -1.06 20.79 31.44
C PRO A 431 -1.58 20.17 30.12
N ALA A 432 -2.29 19.04 30.21
CA ALA A 432 -2.93 18.38 29.08
C ALA A 432 -3.96 19.27 28.37
N ALA A 433 -4.84 19.95 29.13
CA ALA A 433 -5.78 20.91 28.55
C ALA A 433 -5.06 22.02 27.78
N ARG A 434 -3.99 22.60 28.35
CA ARG A 434 -3.21 23.67 27.70
C ARG A 434 -2.53 23.19 26.40
N ARG A 435 -1.99 21.96 26.38
CA ARG A 435 -1.38 21.39 25.17
C ARG A 435 -2.42 21.07 24.10
N ALA A 436 -3.52 20.42 24.47
CA ALA A 436 -4.62 20.17 23.55
C ALA A 436 -5.13 21.49 22.94
N GLN A 437 -5.29 22.52 23.77
CA GLN A 437 -5.68 23.86 23.35
C GLN A 437 -4.66 24.46 22.35
N ALA A 438 -3.37 24.44 22.67
CA ALA A 438 -2.31 24.91 21.77
C ALA A 438 -2.28 24.13 20.44
N PHE A 439 -2.43 22.80 20.49
CA PHE A 439 -2.51 21.94 19.32
C PHE A 439 -3.65 22.37 18.39
N PHE A 440 -4.88 22.51 18.92
CA PHE A 440 -6.02 22.94 18.12
C PHE A 440 -5.86 24.36 17.56
N ASP A 441 -5.24 25.28 18.31
CA ASP A 441 -4.96 26.63 17.81
C ASP A 441 -3.96 26.64 16.64
N VAL A 442 -3.01 25.69 16.63
CA VAL A 442 -2.11 25.49 15.48
C VAL A 442 -2.88 24.94 14.28
N GLN A 443 -3.72 23.91 14.48
CA GLN A 443 -4.51 23.31 13.40
C GLN A 443 -5.50 24.30 12.79
N GLN A 444 -6.17 25.10 13.62
CA GLN A 444 -7.10 26.13 13.18
C GLN A 444 -6.41 27.23 12.35
N ARG A 445 -5.15 27.57 12.69
CA ARG A 445 -4.33 28.52 11.92
C ARG A 445 -3.86 27.96 10.58
N ARG A 446 -3.61 26.65 10.48
CA ARG A 446 -3.11 26.02 9.24
C ARG A 446 -4.11 26.10 8.08
N ARG A 447 -5.42 26.16 8.35
CA ARG A 447 -6.51 26.30 7.35
C ARG A 447 -6.29 25.49 6.05
N ARG A 448 -5.68 24.31 6.15
CA ARG A 448 -5.40 23.50 4.96
C ARG A 448 -6.72 22.90 4.48
N PRO A 449 -7.05 23.02 3.18
CA PRO A 449 -8.12 22.22 2.60
C PRO A 449 -7.81 20.76 2.88
N LEU A 450 -8.77 20.04 3.44
CA LEU A 450 -8.67 18.60 3.60
C LEU A 450 -8.97 18.02 2.21
N THR A 451 -7.92 17.51 1.56
CA THR A 451 -8.07 16.73 0.33
C THR A 451 -8.17 15.28 0.75
N ASP A 452 -9.39 14.77 0.78
CA ASP A 452 -9.66 13.41 1.19
C ASP A 452 -10.12 12.58 -0.02
N SER A 453 -9.70 11.33 -0.03
CA SER A 453 -10.29 10.33 -0.92
C SER A 453 -10.97 9.28 -0.06
N ILE A 454 -12.19 8.89 -0.44
CA ILE A 454 -12.75 7.63 0.03
C ILE A 454 -11.74 6.54 -0.31
N HIS A 455 -11.37 5.72 0.65
CA HIS A 455 -10.50 4.57 0.38
C HIS A 455 -11.26 3.56 -0.48
N ALA A 456 -10.59 2.95 -1.46
CA ALA A 456 -11.24 2.02 -2.38
C ALA A 456 -11.83 0.80 -1.64
N GLU A 457 -11.15 0.33 -0.60
CA GLU A 457 -11.61 -0.74 0.29
C GLU A 457 -12.87 -0.32 1.06
N SER A 458 -12.89 0.90 1.60
CA SER A 458 -14.04 1.44 2.35
C SER A 458 -15.29 1.50 1.48
N ALA A 459 -15.16 2.00 0.26
CA ALA A 459 -16.27 2.05 -0.67
C ALA A 459 -16.76 0.67 -1.11
N LEU A 460 -15.84 -0.28 -1.33
CA LEU A 460 -16.22 -1.65 -1.65
C LEU A 460 -17.00 -2.29 -0.50
N LEU A 461 -16.56 -2.10 0.75
CA LEU A 461 -17.29 -2.54 1.94
C LEU A 461 -18.62 -1.83 2.10
N GLY A 462 -18.69 -0.53 1.83
CA GLY A 462 -19.93 0.25 1.81
C GLY A 462 -20.95 -0.30 0.81
N ILE A 463 -20.51 -0.59 -0.42
CA ILE A 463 -21.33 -1.21 -1.48
C ILE A 463 -21.93 -2.55 -1.01
N LEU A 464 -21.16 -3.34 -0.26
CA LEU A 464 -21.61 -4.64 0.24
C LEU A 464 -22.58 -4.53 1.42
N VAL A 465 -22.42 -3.51 2.26
CA VAL A 465 -23.27 -3.28 3.44
C VAL A 465 -24.54 -2.50 3.11
N ASP A 466 -24.57 -1.78 1.99
CA ASP A 466 -25.71 -0.99 1.52
C ASP A 466 -26.87 -1.90 1.07
N GLU A 467 -27.51 -2.51 2.07
CA GLU A 467 -28.76 -3.28 1.99
C GLU A 467 -29.96 -2.37 1.63
N THR A 468 -29.77 -1.06 1.59
CA THR A 468 -30.87 -0.13 1.41
C THR A 468 -31.37 -0.16 -0.03
N LYS A 469 -32.67 0.13 -0.23
CA LYS A 469 -33.27 0.30 -1.57
C LYS A 469 -32.71 1.51 -2.35
N GLU A 470 -31.76 2.24 -1.77
CA GLU A 470 -31.24 3.51 -2.28
C GLU A 470 -29.88 3.37 -2.97
N ALA A 471 -29.24 2.19 -2.89
CA ALA A 471 -28.05 1.89 -3.69
C ALA A 471 -28.33 2.22 -5.18
N LEU A 472 -27.37 2.86 -5.84
CA LEU A 472 -27.47 3.22 -7.26
C LEU A 472 -27.95 1.99 -8.06
N PRO A 473 -28.94 2.14 -8.96
CA PRO A 473 -29.46 1.01 -9.75
C PRO A 473 -28.36 0.20 -10.43
N ASP A 474 -27.26 0.84 -10.83
CA ASP A 474 -26.12 0.17 -11.47
C ASP A 474 -25.26 -0.65 -10.50
N VAL A 475 -25.13 -0.24 -9.23
CA VAL A 475 -24.46 -1.04 -8.19
C VAL A 475 -25.26 -2.32 -7.92
N ARG A 476 -26.61 -2.23 -7.90
CA ARG A 476 -27.47 -3.40 -7.68
C ARG A 476 -27.29 -4.48 -8.74
N ARG A 477 -27.05 -4.08 -10.00
CA ARG A 477 -26.86 -5.00 -11.12
C ARG A 477 -25.65 -5.93 -10.93
N ILE A 478 -24.65 -5.49 -10.18
CA ILE A 478 -23.49 -6.31 -9.80
C ILE A 478 -23.96 -7.58 -9.07
N PHE A 479 -25.00 -7.42 -8.24
CA PHE A 479 -25.60 -8.46 -7.42
C PHE A 479 -26.85 -9.11 -8.05
N GLU A 480 -27.03 -9.00 -9.37
CA GLU A 480 -28.12 -9.67 -10.09
C GLU A 480 -27.60 -10.81 -10.97
N HIS A 481 -28.02 -12.05 -10.74
CA HIS A 481 -27.66 -13.20 -11.57
C HIS A 481 -28.90 -13.95 -12.06
N ASN A 482 -29.00 -14.17 -13.38
CA ASN A 482 -30.17 -14.80 -14.02
C ASN A 482 -31.52 -14.14 -13.63
N GLY A 483 -31.55 -12.82 -13.47
CA GLY A 483 -32.74 -12.08 -13.06
C GLY A 483 -33.09 -12.17 -11.56
N HIS A 484 -32.26 -12.87 -10.77
CA HIS A 484 -32.38 -12.92 -9.32
C HIS A 484 -31.37 -11.96 -8.69
N THR A 485 -31.85 -10.98 -7.93
CA THR A 485 -31.00 -10.18 -7.05
C THR A 485 -30.64 -11.03 -5.83
N PHE A 486 -29.35 -11.14 -5.53
CA PHE A 486 -28.90 -11.74 -4.28
C PHE A 486 -29.48 -10.93 -3.11
N LYS A 487 -30.23 -11.61 -2.24
CA LYS A 487 -30.94 -10.96 -1.13
C LYS A 487 -30.03 -10.73 0.07
N ASP A 488 -28.97 -11.50 0.18
CA ASP A 488 -27.94 -11.36 1.21
C ASP A 488 -26.55 -11.62 0.58
N VAL A 489 -25.53 -10.99 1.15
CA VAL A 489 -24.14 -11.11 0.70
C VAL A 489 -23.59 -12.53 1.01
N GLY A 490 -24.11 -13.22 2.02
CA GLY A 490 -23.71 -14.60 2.36
C GLY A 490 -23.96 -15.62 1.24
N SER A 491 -25.04 -15.44 0.48
CA SER A 491 -25.42 -16.27 -0.67
C SER A 491 -24.50 -16.09 -1.87
N ILE A 492 -23.78 -14.96 -1.90
CA ILE A 492 -22.82 -14.57 -2.93
C ILE A 492 -21.45 -15.20 -2.65
N PHE A 493 -21.11 -15.31 -1.35
CA PHE A 493 -19.84 -15.83 -0.87
C PHE A 493 -20.08 -17.11 -0.05
N PRO A 494 -20.36 -18.24 -0.70
CA PRO A 494 -20.75 -19.48 -0.03
C PRO A 494 -19.64 -20.04 0.88
N GLN A 495 -18.40 -19.62 0.67
CA GLN A 495 -17.25 -20.02 1.48
C GLN A 495 -17.20 -19.30 2.84
N GLY A 496 -18.05 -18.30 3.07
CA GLY A 496 -18.12 -17.58 4.33
C GLY A 496 -17.02 -16.54 4.52
N TYR A 497 -16.21 -16.25 3.50
CA TYR A 497 -15.20 -15.19 3.53
C TYR A 497 -15.28 -14.29 2.29
N LEU A 498 -14.77 -13.07 2.42
CA LEU A 498 -14.69 -12.05 1.39
C LEU A 498 -13.27 -11.51 1.33
N SER A 499 -12.52 -11.84 0.29
CA SER A 499 -11.18 -11.29 0.08
C SER A 499 -11.24 -10.00 -0.73
N ILE A 500 -10.57 -8.95 -0.24
CA ILE A 500 -10.38 -7.67 -0.91
C ILE A 500 -8.88 -7.44 -1.07
N GLY A 501 -8.40 -7.51 -2.31
CA GLY A 501 -7.04 -7.14 -2.65
C GLY A 501 -6.94 -5.66 -2.97
N SER A 502 -6.01 -4.94 -2.35
CA SER A 502 -5.72 -3.54 -2.70
C SER A 502 -4.22 -3.29 -2.83
N THR A 503 -3.87 -2.24 -3.56
CA THR A 503 -2.46 -1.90 -3.84
C THR A 503 -1.71 -1.27 -2.68
N HIS A 504 -2.41 -0.97 -1.60
CA HIS A 504 -1.90 -0.39 -0.37
C HIS A 504 -2.41 -1.23 0.79
N ASN A 505 -1.63 -1.41 1.85
CA ASN A 505 -2.17 -2.13 3.00
C ASN A 505 -3.31 -1.29 3.59
N CYS A 506 -4.26 -1.94 4.26
CA CYS A 506 -5.43 -1.20 4.71
C CYS A 506 -5.06 -0.26 5.87
N CYS A 507 -5.76 0.88 5.95
CA CYS A 507 -5.64 1.77 7.11
C CYS A 507 -6.50 1.25 8.28
N PHE A 508 -6.28 1.82 9.46
CA PHE A 508 -7.07 1.49 10.66
C PHE A 508 -8.59 1.56 10.42
N CYS A 509 -9.07 2.62 9.77
CA CYS A 509 -10.51 2.83 9.54
C CYS A 509 -11.10 1.79 8.57
N CYS A 510 -10.36 1.38 7.53
CA CYS A 510 -10.82 0.32 6.61
C CYS A 510 -10.89 -1.04 7.32
N TRP A 511 -9.91 -1.33 8.18
CA TRP A 511 -9.93 -2.53 9.01
C TRP A 511 -11.12 -2.54 9.99
N SER A 512 -11.36 -1.44 10.70
CA SER A 512 -12.52 -1.33 11.61
C SER A 512 -13.85 -1.49 10.88
N LEU A 513 -13.96 -0.97 9.65
CA LEU A 513 -15.14 -1.18 8.83
C LEU A 513 -15.27 -2.65 8.38
N ALA A 514 -14.19 -3.31 8.00
CA ALA A 514 -14.20 -4.73 7.64
C ALA A 514 -14.64 -5.63 8.80
N GLU A 515 -14.18 -5.34 10.03
CA GLU A 515 -14.65 -6.01 11.26
C GLU A 515 -16.16 -5.85 11.46
N TYR A 516 -16.67 -4.65 11.22
CA TYR A 516 -18.09 -4.39 11.28
C TYR A 516 -18.87 -5.18 10.22
N VAL A 517 -18.45 -5.10 8.96
CA VAL A 517 -19.06 -5.84 7.85
C VAL A 517 -19.08 -7.32 8.18
N SER A 518 -18.00 -7.83 8.76
CA SER A 518 -17.90 -9.23 9.14
C SER A 518 -18.94 -9.64 10.18
N LYS A 519 -19.08 -8.84 11.24
CA LYS A 519 -20.09 -9.06 12.29
C LYS A 519 -21.52 -8.97 11.77
N LYS A 520 -21.79 -8.01 10.89
CA LYS A 520 -23.14 -7.77 10.35
C LYS A 520 -23.58 -8.86 9.36
N THR A 521 -22.69 -9.21 8.43
CA THR A 521 -23.02 -10.13 7.32
C THR A 521 -22.75 -11.59 7.65
N GLY A 522 -21.96 -11.87 8.69
CA GLY A 522 -21.47 -13.21 8.99
C GLY A 522 -20.32 -13.66 8.09
N LEU A 523 -19.86 -12.82 7.15
CA LEU A 523 -18.70 -13.10 6.30
C LEU A 523 -17.41 -12.76 7.02
N GLN A 524 -16.37 -13.55 6.86
CA GLN A 524 -15.02 -13.17 7.27
C GLN A 524 -14.41 -12.26 6.20
N VAL A 525 -14.35 -10.95 6.45
CA VAL A 525 -13.70 -10.02 5.52
C VAL A 525 -12.19 -10.08 5.70
N ILE A 526 -11.48 -10.29 4.58
CA ILE A 526 -10.04 -10.42 4.51
C ILE A 526 -9.48 -9.28 3.63
N LEU A 527 -8.55 -8.50 4.19
CA LEU A 527 -7.87 -7.39 3.51
C LEU A 527 -6.40 -7.73 3.27
N SER A 528 -5.75 -7.12 2.27
CA SER A 528 -4.34 -7.34 1.88
C SER A 528 -3.32 -6.75 2.87
N GLY A 529 -3.39 -7.18 4.13
CA GLY A 529 -2.57 -6.68 5.23
C GLY A 529 -3.04 -5.35 5.80
N THR A 530 -2.51 -4.98 6.96
CA THR A 530 -2.90 -3.76 7.67
C THR A 530 -1.74 -3.14 8.42
N HIS A 531 -1.56 -1.83 8.29
CA HIS A 531 -0.48 -1.13 8.99
C HIS A 531 -0.87 -0.69 10.40
N GLY A 532 -2.18 -0.71 10.74
CA GLY A 532 -2.70 -0.04 11.93
C GLY A 532 -2.60 1.48 11.90
N ILE A 533 -2.11 2.06 10.81
CA ILE A 533 -1.91 3.49 10.69
C ILE A 533 -3.22 4.17 10.30
N VAL A 534 -3.56 5.25 10.99
CA VAL A 534 -4.64 6.14 10.59
C VAL A 534 -4.19 6.97 9.38
N ARG A 535 -5.02 6.97 8.35
CA ARG A 535 -4.87 7.79 7.14
C ARG A 535 -6.12 8.65 6.98
N PRO A 536 -6.02 9.83 6.33
CA PRO A 536 -7.17 10.64 6.01
C PRO A 536 -8.24 9.78 5.31
N TRP A 537 -9.44 9.73 5.87
CA TRP A 537 -10.44 8.74 5.50
C TRP A 537 -11.83 9.35 5.46
N VAL A 538 -12.62 8.90 4.48
CA VAL A 538 -14.02 9.27 4.30
C VAL A 538 -14.89 8.03 4.42
N ALA A 539 -15.99 8.16 5.17
CA ALA A 539 -16.96 7.10 5.29
C ALA A 539 -17.64 6.84 3.94
N ALA A 540 -17.61 5.59 3.50
CA ALA A 540 -18.43 5.18 2.37
C ALA A 540 -19.91 5.30 2.72
N ARG A 541 -20.74 5.61 1.72
CA ARG A 541 -22.19 5.51 1.86
C ARG A 541 -22.59 4.06 2.18
N GLY A 542 -23.69 3.92 2.91
CA GLY A 542 -24.20 2.60 3.34
C GLY A 542 -23.69 2.14 4.71
N VAL A 543 -22.63 2.75 5.26
CA VAL A 543 -22.17 2.45 6.62
C VAL A 543 -23.17 2.98 7.66
N PRO A 544 -23.69 2.14 8.56
CA PRO A 544 -24.68 2.60 9.55
C PRO A 544 -24.10 3.61 10.54
N VAL A 545 -24.94 4.58 10.91
CA VAL A 545 -24.59 5.70 11.80
C VAL A 545 -23.99 5.23 13.14
N GLU A 546 -24.50 4.12 13.68
CA GLU A 546 -24.02 3.56 14.95
C GLU A 546 -22.54 3.11 14.88
N GLU A 547 -22.09 2.64 13.73
CA GLU A 547 -20.71 2.23 13.53
C GLU A 547 -19.79 3.42 13.31
N LEU A 548 -20.28 4.43 12.59
CA LEU A 548 -19.57 5.70 12.48
C LEU A 548 -19.40 6.35 13.86
N ARG A 549 -20.41 6.25 14.73
CA ARG A 549 -20.31 6.72 16.13
C ARG A 549 -19.23 5.94 16.90
N THR A 550 -19.17 4.63 16.77
CA THR A 550 -18.13 3.80 17.40
C THR A 550 -16.73 4.15 16.90
N LEU A 551 -16.58 4.33 15.57
CA LEU A 551 -15.31 4.71 14.97
C LEU A 551 -14.88 6.12 15.40
N ASP A 552 -15.80 7.09 15.44
CA ASP A 552 -15.56 8.45 15.94
C ASP A 552 -15.03 8.41 17.38
N ALA A 553 -15.70 7.68 18.27
CA ALA A 553 -15.28 7.55 19.67
C ALA A 553 -13.87 6.93 19.79
N THR A 554 -13.58 5.90 18.99
CA THR A 554 -12.28 5.23 18.99
C THR A 554 -11.15 6.15 18.51
N LEU A 555 -11.38 6.92 17.45
CA LEU A 555 -10.42 7.90 16.95
C LEU A 555 -10.25 9.07 17.93
N LEU A 556 -11.32 9.52 18.58
CA LEU A 556 -11.25 10.56 19.60
C LEU A 556 -10.37 10.12 20.78
N ASP A 557 -10.50 8.86 21.22
CA ASP A 557 -9.65 8.27 22.26
C ASP A 557 -8.18 8.16 21.82
N ALA A 558 -7.92 7.78 20.56
CA ALA A 558 -6.56 7.74 19.99
C ALA A 558 -5.92 9.13 19.92
N LEU A 559 -6.69 10.18 19.56
CA LEU A 559 -6.21 11.55 19.56
C LEU A 559 -5.88 12.03 20.98
N ARG A 560 -6.72 11.68 21.96
CA ARG A 560 -6.44 11.98 23.36
C ARG A 560 -5.13 11.33 23.83
N GLU A 561 -4.95 10.03 23.57
CA GLU A 561 -3.73 9.30 23.93
C GLU A 561 -2.48 9.93 23.27
N ARG A 562 -2.58 10.36 22.01
CA ARG A 562 -1.50 11.08 21.31
C ARG A 562 -1.12 12.38 22.02
N LEU A 563 -2.10 13.16 22.47
CA LEU A 563 -1.87 14.44 23.14
C LEU A 563 -1.31 14.28 24.57
N GLU A 564 -1.64 13.17 25.23
CA GLU A 564 -1.12 12.83 26.56
C GLU A 564 0.35 12.37 26.48
N LYS A 565 0.70 11.48 25.53
CA LYS A 565 2.06 10.94 25.42
C LYS A 565 3.14 11.94 25.02
N SER A 566 2.77 13.06 24.41
CA SER A 566 3.71 14.15 24.11
C SER A 566 4.36 14.79 25.36
N GLU A 567 4.02 14.36 26.58
CA GLU A 567 4.67 14.79 27.83
C GLU A 567 6.03 14.13 28.07
N GLU A 568 6.16 12.82 27.82
CA GLU A 568 7.30 12.04 28.31
C GLU A 568 8.61 12.34 27.57
N SER A 569 8.51 12.85 26.34
CA SER A 569 9.65 13.15 25.47
C SER A 569 10.22 14.56 25.66
N ALA A 570 9.47 15.48 26.26
CA ALA A 570 9.91 16.87 26.46
C ALA A 570 10.73 17.08 27.75
N ASP A 571 10.46 16.30 28.81
CA ASP A 571 11.11 16.47 30.12
C ASP A 571 12.49 15.80 30.23
N ASP A 572 12.83 14.85 29.33
CA ASP A 572 14.15 14.19 29.32
C ASP A 572 15.25 15.00 28.59
N ASP A 573 14.88 16.00 27.78
CA ASP A 573 15.83 16.79 26.98
C ASP A 573 16.42 17.99 27.74
N ASP A 574 15.82 18.40 28.87
CA ASP A 574 16.32 19.53 29.67
C ASP A 574 17.51 19.15 30.59
N ASN A 575 17.96 17.89 30.58
CA ASN A 575 18.99 17.43 31.52
C ASN A 575 20.36 17.03 30.93
N VAL A 576 20.60 17.05 29.60
CA VAL A 576 21.91 16.58 29.08
C VAL A 576 22.63 17.48 28.06
N GLU A 577 21.99 18.28 27.21
CA GLU A 577 22.78 18.91 26.11
C GLU A 577 22.63 20.42 25.84
N THR A 578 21.76 21.13 26.57
CA THR A 578 21.57 22.57 26.34
C THR A 578 22.53 23.46 27.15
N LYS A 579 23.27 22.91 28.13
CA LYS A 579 24.28 23.66 28.91
C LYS A 579 25.69 23.68 28.31
N HIS A 580 26.02 22.79 27.36
CA HIS A 580 27.37 22.77 26.76
C HIS A 580 27.50 23.57 25.45
N ARG A 581 26.40 23.92 24.78
CA ARG A 581 26.46 24.70 23.52
C ARG A 581 26.52 26.22 23.70
N PHE A 582 26.22 26.77 24.89
CA PHE A 582 26.33 28.21 25.14
C PHE A 582 27.67 28.68 25.71
N HIS A 583 28.60 27.76 26.05
CA HIS A 583 29.92 28.14 26.56
C HIS A 583 31.05 28.08 25.52
N TRP A 584 30.79 27.60 24.29
CA TRP A 584 31.81 27.44 23.24
C TRP A 584 31.81 28.55 22.18
N LEU A 585 30.83 29.47 22.20
CA LEU A 585 30.71 30.57 21.23
C LEU A 585 31.21 31.93 21.73
N CYS A 586 31.85 31.99 22.90
CA CYS A 586 32.48 33.22 23.45
C CYS A 586 33.99 33.11 23.67
N SER A 587 34.70 32.18 23.01
CA SER A 587 36.17 32.07 23.14
C SER A 587 36.94 31.96 21.83
N VAL A 588 36.29 32.26 20.69
CA VAL A 588 36.96 32.45 19.40
C VAL A 588 36.42 33.72 18.76
N ILE A 589 36.86 34.86 19.32
CA ILE A 589 37.13 36.17 18.68
C ILE A 589 37.82 36.98 19.79
N CYS A 590 39.15 36.89 19.79
CA CYS A 590 40.14 37.85 20.29
C CYS A 590 41.51 37.35 19.83
#